data_AF-A0AAX3EL84-F1
#
_entry.id   AF-A0AAX3EL84-F1
#
_cell.length_a   1.000
_cell.length_b   1.000
_cell.length_c   1.000
_cell.angle_alpha   90.00
_cell.angle_beta   90.00
_cell.angle_gamma   90.00
#
_symmetry.space_group_name_H-M   'P 1'
#
loop_
_entity.id
_entity.type
_entity.pdbx_description
1 polymer ?
#
loop_
_entity_poly.entity_id
_entity_poly.type
_entity_poly.pdbx_seq_one_letter_code
_entity_poly.pdbx_strand_id
1 'polypeptide(L)'
;MSITLTVQEAAAERLAQHLPASSLLTVAGIVPAESAAPYASPAVTATFVGASTTDFALLLVDTSFLAAAGGASTGAPFSASDVLRPALEQAASAFDAGVLGELREEDATGLLQDPATVVFELHDGTVPFGWFAVRVRNNDSGPSRNGRDSDLTARLGLISSVEMALTVEIGRTRMSVRDALALEPGKVIELDRSAGAPADVLLNGRLIAHGEVVVVDQDYAVRITRVLDGAEGTL
;
A
#
# COMPACT_ATOMS: atom_id res chain seq x y z
N MET A 1 -17.42 20.00 9.93
CA MET A 1 -16.00 19.90 10.33
C MET A 1 -15.80 19.27 11.71
N SER A 2 -16.86 18.79 12.39
CA SER A 2 -16.75 18.37 13.81
C SER A 2 -16.61 16.85 14.03
N ILE A 3 -17.09 16.02 13.10
CA ILE A 3 -17.18 14.55 13.31
C ILE A 3 -15.82 13.84 13.19
N THR A 4 -14.97 14.23 12.24
CA THR A 4 -13.65 13.60 12.05
C THR A 4 -12.72 13.88 13.22
N LEU A 5 -12.72 15.11 13.72
CA LEU A 5 -11.89 15.50 14.87
C LEU A 5 -12.31 14.78 16.15
N THR A 6 -13.63 14.57 16.36
CA THR A 6 -14.12 13.77 17.50
C THR A 6 -13.69 12.30 17.44
N VAL A 7 -13.55 11.72 16.24
CA VAL A 7 -13.08 10.34 16.09
C VAL A 7 -11.57 10.23 16.32
N GLN A 8 -10.79 11.20 15.81
CA GLN A 8 -9.34 11.24 16.04
C GLN A 8 -9.00 11.41 17.52
N GLU A 9 -9.76 12.25 18.24
CA GLU A 9 -9.63 12.42 19.69
C GLU A 9 -9.97 11.12 20.45
N ALA A 10 -11.10 10.47 20.13
CA ALA A 10 -11.46 9.18 20.72
C ALA A 10 -10.40 8.08 20.46
N ALA A 11 -9.75 8.10 19.29
CA ALA A 11 -8.64 7.20 18.98
C ALA A 11 -7.44 7.46 19.90
N ALA A 12 -7.09 8.73 20.12
CA ALA A 12 -5.99 9.12 21.01
C ALA A 12 -6.25 8.72 22.47
N GLU A 13 -7.49 8.90 22.95
CA GLU A 13 -7.88 8.50 24.31
C GLU A 13 -7.77 6.97 24.51
N ARG A 14 -8.27 6.19 23.54
CA ARG A 14 -8.18 4.72 23.59
C ARG A 14 -6.74 4.24 23.53
N LEU A 15 -5.90 4.89 22.71
CA LEU A 15 -4.48 4.59 22.68
C LEU A 15 -3.85 4.82 24.06
N ALA A 16 -4.08 5.99 24.66
CA ALA A 16 -3.50 6.38 25.95
C ALA A 16 -3.85 5.38 27.06
N GLN A 17 -5.10 4.90 27.09
CA GLN A 17 -5.60 3.94 28.09
C GLN A 17 -4.98 2.54 27.96
N HIS A 18 -4.50 2.18 26.76
CA HIS A 18 -4.03 0.82 26.46
C HIS A 18 -2.52 0.75 26.17
N LEU A 19 -1.81 1.87 26.19
CA LEU A 19 -0.35 1.88 26.13
C LEU A 19 0.23 1.17 27.36
N PRO A 20 1.29 0.34 27.19
CA PRO A 20 1.89 -0.40 28.30
C PRO A 20 2.82 0.51 29.15
N ALA A 21 2.31 1.65 29.59
CA ALA A 21 2.97 2.57 30.51
C ALA A 21 2.77 2.14 31.98
N SER A 22 3.69 2.53 32.84
CA SER A 22 3.62 2.28 34.29
C SER A 22 2.67 3.23 35.04
N SER A 23 2.20 4.28 34.36
CA SER A 23 1.25 5.28 34.82
C SER A 23 0.08 5.40 33.85
N LEU A 24 -1.06 5.89 34.33
CA LEU A 24 -2.20 6.17 33.47
C LEU A 24 -1.90 7.40 32.61
N LEU A 25 -1.95 7.22 31.29
CA LEU A 25 -1.74 8.31 30.34
C LEU A 25 -3.07 8.99 30.01
N THR A 26 -2.99 10.29 29.80
CA THR A 26 -4.09 11.12 29.30
C THR A 26 -3.67 11.88 28.06
N VAL A 27 -4.66 12.34 27.29
CA VAL A 27 -4.43 13.22 26.14
C VAL A 27 -4.46 14.66 26.64
N ALA A 28 -3.34 15.39 26.52
CA ALA A 28 -3.25 16.79 26.96
C ALA A 28 -4.03 17.72 26.03
N GLY A 29 -4.10 17.36 24.75
CA GLY A 29 -4.78 18.10 23.70
C GLY A 29 -4.07 17.99 22.36
N ILE A 30 -4.59 18.74 21.39
CA ILE A 30 -3.98 18.86 20.05
C ILE A 30 -2.83 19.86 20.12
N VAL A 31 -1.66 19.46 19.64
CA VAL A 31 -0.44 20.28 19.60
C VAL A 31 0.06 20.45 18.18
N PRO A 32 0.88 21.49 17.90
CA PRO A 32 1.53 21.64 16.59
C PRO A 32 2.45 20.45 16.28
N ALA A 33 2.53 20.05 15.01
CA ALA A 33 3.36 18.93 14.59
C ALA A 33 4.86 19.13 14.88
N GLU A 34 5.32 20.38 14.93
CA GLU A 34 6.70 20.71 15.31
C GLU A 34 7.08 20.29 16.74
N SER A 35 6.10 20.16 17.64
CA SER A 35 6.34 19.67 19.01
C SER A 35 6.75 18.20 19.03
N ALA A 36 6.29 17.42 18.05
CA ALA A 36 6.58 15.99 17.92
C ALA A 36 7.74 15.69 16.95
N ALA A 37 8.13 16.67 16.11
CA ALA A 37 9.15 16.50 15.06
C ALA A 37 10.51 15.94 15.54
N PRO A 38 11.05 16.29 16.73
CA PRO A 38 12.30 15.71 17.21
C PRO A 38 12.24 14.19 17.44
N TYR A 39 11.05 13.63 17.56
CA TYR A 39 10.80 12.22 17.88
C TYR A 39 10.29 11.44 16.65
N ALA A 40 10.34 12.04 15.46
CA ALA A 40 9.78 11.46 14.24
C ALA A 40 10.52 10.21 13.75
N SER A 41 11.75 9.98 14.22
CA SER A 41 12.55 8.81 13.84
C SER A 41 13.38 8.29 15.02
N PRO A 42 13.18 7.03 15.47
CA PRO A 42 12.16 6.10 14.99
C PRO A 42 10.77 6.41 15.58
N ALA A 43 9.73 6.30 14.76
CA ALA A 43 8.34 6.31 15.19
C ALA A 43 7.66 4.98 14.79
N VAL A 44 6.65 4.57 15.56
CA VAL A 44 5.86 3.37 15.22
C VAL A 44 4.68 3.80 14.38
N THR A 45 4.67 3.39 13.13
CA THR A 45 3.66 3.77 12.14
C THR A 45 2.78 2.59 11.76
N ALA A 46 1.53 2.86 11.41
CA ALA A 46 0.61 1.87 10.88
C ALA A 46 -0.46 2.55 10.01
N THR A 47 -1.01 1.81 9.05
CA THR A 47 -2.20 2.24 8.29
C THR A 47 -3.39 1.40 8.70
N PHE A 48 -4.47 2.06 9.08
CA PHE A 48 -5.78 1.47 9.23
C PHE A 48 -6.59 1.61 7.93
N VAL A 49 -7.19 0.50 7.48
CA VAL A 49 -8.07 0.46 6.30
C VAL A 49 -9.47 0.06 6.75
N GLY A 50 -10.39 1.02 6.72
CA GLY A 50 -11.82 0.82 6.98
C GLY A 50 -12.66 1.66 6.02
N ALA A 51 -13.77 2.24 6.49
CA ALA A 51 -14.56 3.19 5.70
C ALA A 51 -13.77 4.44 5.26
N SER A 52 -12.73 4.79 6.03
CA SER A 52 -11.72 5.77 5.65
C SER A 52 -10.34 5.20 5.96
N THR A 53 -9.39 5.41 5.05
CA THR A 53 -8.01 5.02 5.30
C THR A 53 -7.38 6.04 6.24
N THR A 54 -6.78 5.56 7.33
CA THR A 54 -6.18 6.45 8.34
C THR A 54 -4.76 5.99 8.62
N ASP A 55 -3.83 6.93 8.63
CA ASP A 55 -2.45 6.66 8.99
C ASP A 55 -2.19 7.13 10.41
N PHE A 56 -1.49 6.29 11.17
CA PHE A 56 -1.11 6.49 12.56
C PHE A 56 0.40 6.58 12.67
N ALA A 57 0.89 7.47 13.52
CA ALA A 57 2.25 7.42 14.03
C ALA A 57 2.26 7.67 15.54
N LEU A 58 2.98 6.82 16.26
CA LEU A 58 3.24 6.94 17.67
C LEU A 58 4.71 7.31 17.87
N LEU A 59 4.94 8.49 18.44
CA LEU A 59 6.24 9.08 18.69
C LEU A 59 6.45 9.08 20.20
N LEU A 60 7.42 8.33 20.71
CA LEU A 60 7.63 8.15 22.14
C LEU A 60 8.87 8.91 22.60
N VAL A 61 8.78 9.59 23.74
CA VAL A 61 9.94 10.27 24.34
C VAL A 61 10.94 9.26 24.89
N ASP A 62 10.44 8.21 25.54
CA ASP A 62 11.23 7.09 26.05
C ASP A 62 10.59 5.77 25.60
N THR A 63 11.39 4.86 25.06
CA THR A 63 10.96 3.53 24.60
C THR A 63 11.45 2.41 25.53
N SER A 64 12.17 2.74 26.61
CA SER A 64 12.76 1.75 27.53
C SER A 64 11.71 0.81 28.15
N PHE A 65 10.48 1.31 28.36
CA PHE A 65 9.36 0.54 28.89
C PHE A 65 8.94 -0.62 27.98
N LEU A 66 9.18 -0.52 26.67
CA LEU A 66 8.83 -1.58 25.72
C LEU A 66 9.67 -2.84 25.93
N ALA A 67 10.94 -2.67 26.32
CA ALA A 67 11.79 -3.80 26.69
C ALA A 67 11.30 -4.49 27.96
N ALA A 68 10.76 -3.74 28.93
CA ALA A 68 10.18 -4.29 30.15
C ALA A 68 8.86 -5.04 29.87
N ALA A 69 8.01 -4.46 29.02
CA ALA A 69 6.74 -5.07 28.61
C ALA A 69 6.91 -6.31 27.72
N GLY A 70 7.98 -6.37 26.91
CA GLY A 70 8.33 -7.51 26.06
C GLY A 70 8.90 -8.73 26.79
N GLY A 71 9.01 -8.69 28.12
CA GLY A 71 9.54 -9.77 28.94
C GLY A 71 11.06 -9.82 28.90
N ALA A 72 11.70 -8.94 29.68
CA ALA A 72 13.16 -8.89 29.77
C ALA A 72 13.75 -10.07 30.57
N SER A 73 14.02 -11.17 29.88
CA SER A 73 15.11 -12.10 30.20
C SER A 73 15.75 -12.56 28.89
N THR A 74 16.96 -12.06 28.61
CA THR A 74 17.89 -12.43 27.52
C THR A 74 17.28 -13.25 26.37
N GLY A 75 16.78 -12.55 25.34
CA GLY A 75 16.17 -13.16 24.15
C GLY A 75 14.66 -12.93 24.02
N ALA A 76 14.17 -11.74 24.39
CA ALA A 76 12.75 -11.40 24.27
C ALA A 76 12.24 -11.67 22.84
N PRO A 77 11.18 -12.49 22.65
CA PRO A 77 10.72 -12.91 21.34
C PRO A 77 9.83 -11.87 20.62
N PHE A 78 9.61 -10.69 21.20
CA PHE A 78 8.64 -9.69 20.73
C PHE A 78 9.31 -8.35 20.39
N SER A 79 8.99 -7.79 19.22
CA SER A 79 9.40 -6.45 18.79
C SER A 79 8.62 -5.35 19.53
N ALA A 80 9.13 -4.11 19.55
CA ALA A 80 8.37 -2.94 19.99
C ALA A 80 7.01 -2.83 19.29
N SER A 81 6.96 -3.21 18.01
CA SER A 81 5.72 -3.29 17.22
C SER A 81 4.72 -4.31 17.79
N ASP A 82 5.19 -5.46 18.28
CA ASP A 82 4.31 -6.49 18.87
C ASP A 82 3.72 -6.02 20.21
N VAL A 83 4.54 -5.34 21.01
CA VAL A 83 4.12 -4.79 22.31
C VAL A 83 3.09 -3.66 22.14
N LEU A 84 3.24 -2.83 21.11
CA LEU A 84 2.37 -1.67 20.86
C LEU A 84 1.12 -1.99 20.05
N ARG A 85 1.08 -3.13 19.36
CA ARG A 85 -0.05 -3.54 18.52
C ARG A 85 -1.40 -3.50 19.24
N PRO A 86 -1.58 -4.06 20.46
CA PRO A 86 -2.87 -4.01 21.14
C PRO A 86 -3.37 -2.58 21.37
N ALA A 87 -2.49 -1.66 21.75
CA ALA A 87 -2.86 -0.26 21.99
C ALA A 87 -3.31 0.43 20.69
N LEU A 88 -2.58 0.20 19.59
CA LEU A 88 -2.94 0.76 18.28
C LEU A 88 -4.20 0.13 17.69
N GLU A 89 -4.51 -1.13 17.98
CA GLU A 89 -5.80 -1.75 17.63
C GLU A 89 -6.95 -1.13 18.40
N GLN A 90 -6.76 -0.80 19.68
CA GLN A 90 -7.77 -0.06 20.47
C GLN A 90 -7.97 1.36 19.94
N ALA A 91 -6.90 2.05 19.53
CA ALA A 91 -7.00 3.33 18.85
C ALA A 91 -7.77 3.20 17.51
N ALA A 92 -7.42 2.20 16.71
CA ALA A 92 -8.08 1.90 15.44
C ALA A 92 -9.57 1.59 15.60
N SER A 93 -9.98 0.97 16.70
CA SER A 93 -11.38 0.68 16.99
C SER A 93 -12.27 1.92 17.17
N ALA A 94 -11.67 3.11 17.35
CA ALA A 94 -12.41 4.37 17.35
C ALA A 94 -12.98 4.70 15.97
N PHE A 95 -12.35 4.17 14.93
CA PHE A 95 -12.84 4.21 13.57
C PHE A 95 -13.84 3.06 13.34
N ASP A 96 -14.64 3.17 12.28
CA ASP A 96 -15.57 2.12 11.86
C ASP A 96 -14.88 0.76 11.64
N ALA A 97 -15.65 -0.28 11.31
CA ALA A 97 -15.07 -1.59 10.99
C ALA A 97 -13.96 -1.51 9.94
N GLY A 98 -12.83 -2.16 10.23
CA GLY A 98 -11.66 -2.18 9.35
C GLY A 98 -10.50 -2.99 9.95
N VAL A 99 -9.36 -2.94 9.27
CA VAL A 99 -8.16 -3.70 9.63
C VAL A 99 -6.98 -2.76 9.82
N LEU A 100 -6.29 -2.92 10.96
CA LEU A 100 -5.00 -2.29 11.19
C LEU A 100 -3.91 -3.08 10.48
N GLY A 101 -3.10 -2.38 9.69
CA GLY A 101 -1.97 -2.95 8.99
C GLY A 101 -0.82 -3.40 9.90
N GLU A 102 0.29 -3.71 9.27
CA GLU A 102 1.54 -3.99 9.96
C GLU A 102 2.07 -2.71 10.64
N LEU A 103 2.57 -2.85 11.87
CA LEU A 103 3.27 -1.78 12.57
C LEU A 103 4.73 -1.80 12.14
N ARG A 104 5.29 -0.61 11.85
CA ARG A 104 6.67 -0.47 11.39
C ARG A 104 7.38 0.65 12.12
N GLU A 105 8.64 0.41 12.48
CA GLU A 105 9.54 1.42 13.04
C GLU A 105 10.21 2.17 11.90
N GLU A 106 9.70 3.35 11.59
CA GLU A 106 10.11 4.15 10.42
C GLU A 106 10.13 5.65 10.77
N ASP A 107 10.58 6.47 9.82
CA ASP A 107 10.50 7.93 9.94
C ASP A 107 9.08 8.44 9.66
N ALA A 108 8.49 9.17 10.60
CA ALA A 108 7.16 9.76 10.49
C ALA A 108 7.17 11.22 10.05
N THR A 109 8.32 11.80 9.68
CA THR A 109 8.44 13.21 9.28
C THR A 109 7.46 13.58 8.16
N GLY A 110 7.31 12.72 7.15
CA GLY A 110 6.38 12.95 6.04
C GLY A 110 4.91 12.97 6.47
N LEU A 111 4.55 12.20 7.50
CA LEU A 111 3.20 12.21 8.07
C LEU A 111 2.96 13.49 8.89
N LEU A 112 3.92 13.91 9.71
CA LEU A 112 3.82 15.15 10.50
C LEU A 112 3.73 16.42 9.64
N GLN A 113 4.37 16.43 8.46
CA GLN A 113 4.35 17.57 7.53
C GLN A 113 3.03 17.69 6.75
N ASP A 114 2.18 16.66 6.78
CA ASP A 114 0.89 16.70 6.09
C ASP A 114 -0.10 17.60 6.85
N PRO A 115 -0.72 18.59 6.19
CA PRO A 115 -1.63 19.52 6.86
C PRO A 115 -2.92 18.87 7.38
N ALA A 116 -3.25 17.65 6.94
CA ALA A 116 -4.40 16.89 7.45
C ALA A 116 -4.06 16.07 8.71
N THR A 117 -2.80 16.07 9.15
CA THR A 117 -2.38 15.34 10.35
C THR A 117 -2.74 16.11 11.60
N VAL A 118 -3.43 15.44 12.51
CA VAL A 118 -3.72 15.96 13.86
C VAL A 118 -2.81 15.25 14.84
N VAL A 119 -2.10 16.00 15.68
CA VAL A 119 -1.14 15.47 16.64
C VAL A 119 -1.67 15.68 18.05
N PHE A 120 -1.79 14.59 18.79
CA PHE A 120 -2.24 14.57 20.18
C PHE A 120 -1.04 14.34 21.09
N GLU A 121 -0.86 15.18 22.10
CA GLU A 121 0.16 14.94 23.14
C GLU A 121 -0.38 13.97 24.19
N LEU A 122 0.40 12.92 24.46
CA LEU A 122 0.17 11.94 25.51
C LEU A 122 1.06 12.29 26.68
N HIS A 123 0.50 12.36 27.89
CA HIS A 123 1.26 12.73 29.09
C HIS A 123 0.80 11.90 30.29
N ASP A 124 1.67 11.80 31.30
CA ASP A 124 1.40 11.11 32.57
C ASP A 124 0.95 12.07 33.69
N GLY A 125 0.70 13.33 33.35
CA GLY A 125 0.40 14.41 34.29
C GLY A 125 1.58 15.31 34.64
N THR A 126 2.82 14.92 34.33
CA THR A 126 4.02 15.71 34.64
C THR A 126 4.92 15.96 33.44
N VAL A 127 5.10 14.96 32.58
CA VAL A 127 5.92 15.07 31.37
C VAL A 127 5.19 14.49 30.15
N PRO A 128 5.50 14.99 28.93
CA PRO A 128 5.08 14.32 27.72
C PRO A 128 5.64 12.91 27.68
N PHE A 129 4.76 11.93 27.58
CA PHE A 129 5.11 10.53 27.34
C PHE A 129 5.40 10.31 25.85
N GLY A 130 4.68 11.01 24.99
CA GLY A 130 4.83 10.94 23.55
C GLY A 130 3.73 11.69 22.81
N TRP A 131 3.66 11.49 21.51
CA TRP A 131 2.66 12.07 20.63
C TRP A 131 2.04 11.00 19.75
N PHE A 132 0.74 11.13 19.54
CA PHE A 132 -0.01 10.31 18.59
C PHE A 132 -0.48 11.18 17.44
N ALA A 133 0.09 10.94 16.27
CA ALA A 133 -0.28 11.63 15.04
C ALA A 133 -1.28 10.77 14.25
N VAL A 134 -2.39 11.39 13.85
CA VAL A 134 -3.49 10.73 13.13
C VAL A 134 -3.83 11.53 11.89
N ARG A 135 -3.71 10.89 10.73
CA ARG A 135 -4.10 11.48 9.43
C ARG A 135 -5.20 10.64 8.79
N VAL A 136 -6.42 11.16 8.74
CA VAL A 136 -7.50 10.56 7.95
C VAL A 136 -7.31 10.95 6.49
N ARG A 137 -7.07 9.96 5.61
CA ARG A 137 -7.05 10.18 4.16
C ARG A 137 -8.47 10.29 3.65
N ASN A 138 -8.98 11.52 3.61
CA ASN A 138 -10.20 11.79 2.88
C ASN A 138 -9.95 11.54 1.38
N ASN A 139 -10.89 10.90 0.70
CA ASN A 139 -10.86 10.69 -0.75
C ASN A 139 -10.99 12.00 -1.56
N ASP A 140 -10.89 13.16 -0.90
CA ASP A 140 -10.85 14.46 -1.55
C ASP A 140 -9.54 14.60 -2.32
N SER A 141 -9.70 14.32 -3.60
CA SER A 141 -8.73 14.56 -4.67
C SER A 141 -8.49 16.07 -4.78
N GLY A 142 -7.57 16.59 -3.95
CA GLY A 142 -6.90 17.87 -4.14
C GLY A 142 -5.42 17.64 -4.51
N PRO A 143 -4.83 18.40 -5.44
CA PRO A 143 -3.53 18.09 -6.01
C PRO A 143 -2.40 18.50 -5.06
N SER A 144 -1.92 17.59 -4.23
CA SER A 144 -0.57 17.70 -3.65
C SER A 144 0.37 16.84 -4.50
N ARG A 145 1.17 17.52 -5.32
CA ARG A 145 1.83 16.99 -6.52
C ARG A 145 3.21 16.34 -6.32
N ASN A 146 3.77 16.22 -5.11
CA ASN A 146 5.20 15.89 -4.98
C ASN A 146 5.59 14.74 -4.02
N GLY A 147 4.67 14.06 -3.33
CA GLY A 147 5.03 13.04 -2.32
C GLY A 147 4.42 11.63 -2.49
N ARG A 148 3.38 11.46 -3.32
CA ARG A 148 2.73 10.15 -3.56
C ARG A 148 3.31 9.39 -4.74
N ASP A 149 4.03 10.07 -5.62
CA ASP A 149 4.70 9.42 -6.73
C ASP A 149 5.84 8.54 -6.23
N SER A 150 6.53 8.87 -5.13
CA SER A 150 7.67 8.06 -4.66
C SER A 150 7.27 6.73 -4.03
N ASP A 151 6.24 6.64 -3.17
CA ASP A 151 5.80 5.37 -2.56
C ASP A 151 5.03 4.49 -3.58
N LEU A 152 4.20 5.09 -4.47
CA LEU A 152 3.61 4.35 -5.57
C LEU A 152 4.68 3.88 -6.57
N THR A 153 5.67 4.72 -6.92
CA THR A 153 6.78 4.32 -7.79
C THR A 153 7.67 3.28 -7.11
N ALA A 154 7.86 3.33 -5.78
CA ALA A 154 8.61 2.31 -5.05
C ALA A 154 7.88 0.96 -5.04
N ARG A 155 6.55 0.97 -4.83
CA ARG A 155 5.72 -0.26 -4.90
C ARG A 155 5.55 -0.77 -6.33
N LEU A 156 5.42 0.11 -7.32
CA LEU A 156 5.46 -0.24 -8.74
C LEU A 156 6.84 -0.75 -9.15
N GLY A 157 7.91 -0.24 -8.53
CA GLY A 157 9.27 -0.73 -8.70
C GLY A 157 9.42 -2.19 -8.29
N LEU A 158 8.70 -2.64 -7.26
CA LEU A 158 8.72 -4.03 -6.83
C LEU A 158 8.09 -4.99 -7.85
N ILE A 159 7.03 -4.58 -8.57
CA ILE A 159 6.43 -5.37 -9.65
C ILE A 159 7.12 -5.19 -11.01
N SER A 160 7.95 -4.16 -11.17
CA SER A 160 8.65 -3.87 -12.44
C SER A 160 9.67 -4.94 -12.85
N SER A 161 10.11 -5.79 -11.93
CA SER A 161 11.05 -6.89 -12.17
C SER A 161 10.36 -8.23 -12.47
N VAL A 162 9.02 -8.26 -12.54
CA VAL A 162 8.27 -9.48 -12.84
C VAL A 162 8.30 -9.71 -14.35
N GLU A 163 8.96 -10.79 -14.78
CA GLU A 163 8.93 -11.25 -16.16
C GLU A 163 7.55 -11.83 -16.50
N MET A 164 7.01 -11.46 -17.65
CA MET A 164 5.71 -11.93 -18.13
C MET A 164 5.84 -12.48 -19.55
N ALA A 165 5.08 -13.53 -19.87
CA ALA A 165 5.10 -14.13 -21.19
C ALA A 165 4.25 -13.28 -22.16
N LEU A 166 4.91 -12.67 -23.14
CA LEU A 166 4.25 -11.97 -24.24
C LEU A 166 4.16 -12.91 -25.45
N THR A 167 2.96 -13.03 -26.02
CA THR A 167 2.69 -13.84 -27.21
C THR A 167 2.11 -12.95 -28.31
N VAL A 168 2.68 -13.04 -29.51
CA VAL A 168 2.14 -12.35 -30.69
C VAL A 168 1.47 -13.40 -31.59
N GLU A 169 0.17 -13.25 -31.80
CA GLU A 169 -0.64 -14.17 -32.59
C GLU A 169 -1.06 -13.53 -33.92
N ILE A 170 -0.68 -14.17 -35.02
CA ILE A 170 -1.09 -13.75 -36.37
C ILE A 170 -2.56 -14.11 -36.62
N GLY A 171 -3.05 -15.21 -36.04
CA GLY A 171 -4.44 -15.65 -36.16
C GLY A 171 -4.65 -17.04 -35.55
N ARG A 172 -5.91 -17.43 -35.41
CA ARG A 172 -6.33 -18.72 -34.85
C ARG A 172 -7.17 -19.50 -35.85
N THR A 173 -7.29 -20.80 -35.65
CA THR A 173 -8.27 -21.61 -36.39
C THR A 173 -8.73 -22.77 -35.50
N ARG A 174 -9.90 -23.33 -35.81
CA ARG A 174 -10.40 -24.54 -35.16
C ARG A 174 -10.44 -25.64 -36.19
N MET A 175 -9.91 -26.80 -35.85
CA MET A 175 -9.92 -27.99 -36.71
C MET A 175 -10.26 -29.24 -35.91
N SER A 176 -10.68 -30.30 -36.60
CA SER A 176 -10.92 -31.59 -35.94
C SER A 176 -9.60 -32.23 -35.49
N VAL A 177 -9.65 -33.09 -34.48
CA VAL A 177 -8.48 -33.86 -34.03
C VAL A 177 -7.87 -34.65 -35.19
N ARG A 178 -8.72 -35.19 -36.08
CA ARG A 178 -8.28 -35.92 -37.27
C ARG A 178 -7.44 -35.04 -38.20
N ASP A 179 -7.86 -33.80 -38.44
CA ASP A 179 -7.16 -32.90 -39.36
C ASP A 179 -5.82 -32.43 -38.81
N ALA A 180 -5.76 -32.22 -37.48
CA ALA A 180 -4.53 -31.88 -36.76
C ALA A 180 -3.49 -33.01 -36.81
N LEU A 181 -3.92 -34.26 -36.64
CA LEU A 181 -3.04 -35.44 -36.76
C LEU A 181 -2.60 -35.71 -38.20
N ALA A 182 -3.30 -35.14 -39.19
CA ALA A 182 -2.99 -35.24 -40.61
C ALA A 182 -2.18 -34.03 -41.14
N LEU A 183 -1.52 -33.26 -40.26
CA LEU A 183 -0.63 -32.19 -40.67
C LEU A 183 0.70 -32.76 -41.18
N GLU A 184 1.12 -32.29 -42.35
CA GLU A 184 2.36 -32.70 -43.01
C GLU A 184 3.04 -31.49 -43.67
N PRO A 185 4.37 -31.55 -43.92
CA PRO A 185 5.08 -30.47 -44.58
C PRO A 185 4.44 -30.07 -45.92
N GLY A 186 4.22 -28.77 -46.12
CA GLY A 186 3.60 -28.22 -47.33
C GLY A 186 2.09 -28.02 -47.24
N LYS A 187 1.41 -28.51 -46.19
CA LYS A 187 -0.01 -28.25 -45.97
C LYS A 187 -0.25 -26.80 -45.53
N VAL A 188 -1.17 -26.11 -46.20
CA VAL A 188 -1.56 -24.73 -45.91
C VAL A 188 -2.80 -24.75 -45.01
N ILE A 189 -2.77 -23.95 -43.93
CA ILE A 189 -3.86 -23.84 -42.95
C ILE A 189 -4.39 -22.42 -42.99
N GLU A 190 -5.69 -22.27 -43.21
CA GLU A 190 -6.36 -20.97 -43.15
C GLU A 190 -6.62 -20.55 -41.70
N LEU A 191 -6.39 -19.27 -41.41
CA LEU A 191 -6.62 -18.65 -40.12
C LEU A 191 -7.86 -17.74 -40.16
N ASP A 192 -8.38 -17.38 -39.00
CA ASP A 192 -9.55 -16.51 -38.81
C ASP A 192 -9.27 -15.02 -39.04
N ARG A 193 -8.14 -14.68 -39.67
CA ARG A 193 -7.67 -13.31 -39.84
C ARG A 193 -7.41 -12.96 -41.30
N SER A 194 -7.91 -11.82 -41.74
CA SER A 194 -7.66 -11.30 -43.09
C SER A 194 -6.22 -10.82 -43.24
N ALA A 195 -5.64 -10.99 -44.43
CA ALA A 195 -4.32 -10.46 -44.76
C ALA A 195 -4.28 -8.93 -44.56
N GLY A 196 -3.24 -8.45 -43.87
CA GLY A 196 -3.07 -7.03 -43.54
C GLY A 196 -3.82 -6.56 -42.29
N ALA A 197 -4.65 -7.41 -41.66
CA ALA A 197 -5.17 -7.12 -40.33
C ALA A 197 -4.04 -7.16 -39.28
N PRO A 198 -4.11 -6.34 -38.22
CA PRO A 198 -3.09 -6.36 -37.17
C PRO A 198 -3.11 -7.70 -36.42
N ALA A 199 -1.93 -8.14 -35.98
CA ALA A 199 -1.75 -9.25 -35.06
C ALA A 199 -2.24 -8.91 -33.65
N ASP A 200 -2.63 -9.94 -32.90
CA ASP A 200 -3.00 -9.83 -31.50
C ASP A 200 -1.76 -9.95 -30.62
N VAL A 201 -1.63 -9.08 -29.64
CA VAL A 201 -0.55 -9.10 -28.65
C VAL A 201 -1.16 -9.47 -27.31
N LEU A 202 -0.77 -10.62 -26.79
CA LEU A 202 -1.27 -11.19 -25.56
C LEU A 202 -0.19 -11.18 -24.49
N LEU A 203 -0.62 -10.96 -23.24
CA LEU A 203 0.23 -11.06 -22.07
C LEU A 203 -0.39 -12.10 -21.14
N ASN A 204 0.33 -13.19 -20.86
CA ASN A 204 -0.19 -14.35 -20.13
C ASN A 204 -1.55 -14.85 -20.66
N GLY A 205 -1.74 -14.82 -21.98
CA GLY A 205 -2.97 -15.27 -22.65
C GLY A 205 -4.12 -14.25 -22.68
N ARG A 206 -3.96 -13.05 -22.10
CA ARG A 206 -4.93 -11.95 -22.20
C ARG A 206 -4.55 -11.00 -23.33
N LEU A 207 -5.49 -10.68 -24.22
CA LEU A 207 -5.30 -9.67 -25.26
C LEU A 207 -5.09 -8.28 -24.62
N ILE A 208 -3.96 -7.64 -24.91
CA ILE A 208 -3.60 -6.31 -24.38
C ILE A 208 -3.42 -5.25 -25.48
N ALA A 209 -3.14 -5.66 -26.72
CA ALA A 209 -2.87 -4.76 -27.82
C ALA A 209 -3.06 -5.42 -29.18
N HIS A 210 -3.12 -4.58 -30.21
CA HIS A 210 -2.97 -4.96 -31.60
C HIS A 210 -1.70 -4.35 -32.17
N GLY A 211 -1.06 -5.03 -33.12
CA GLY A 211 0.17 -4.56 -33.75
C GLY A 211 0.39 -5.12 -35.15
N GLU A 212 1.26 -4.49 -35.90
CA GLU A 212 1.68 -4.96 -37.22
C GLU A 212 2.97 -5.76 -37.09
N VAL A 213 3.01 -6.96 -37.69
CA VAL A 213 4.24 -7.75 -37.76
C VAL A 213 5.17 -7.10 -38.78
N VAL A 214 6.39 -6.80 -38.35
CA VAL A 214 7.45 -6.19 -39.14
C VAL A 214 8.70 -7.04 -39.03
N VAL A 215 9.68 -6.79 -39.90
CA VAL A 215 11.00 -7.42 -39.81
C VAL A 215 12.02 -6.34 -39.48
N VAL A 216 12.80 -6.57 -38.44
CA VAL A 216 13.89 -5.69 -38.00
C VAL A 216 15.14 -6.54 -37.87
N ASP A 217 16.22 -6.17 -38.55
CA ASP A 217 17.50 -6.89 -38.51
C ASP A 217 17.40 -8.41 -38.77
N GLN A 218 16.50 -8.82 -39.68
CA GLN A 218 16.18 -10.20 -40.03
C GLN A 218 15.34 -10.97 -39.00
N ASP A 219 14.99 -10.34 -37.87
CA ASP A 219 14.10 -10.90 -36.86
C ASP A 219 12.66 -10.39 -37.03
N TYR A 220 11.68 -11.24 -36.69
CA TYR A 220 10.29 -10.80 -36.61
C TYR A 220 10.09 -9.92 -35.37
N ALA A 221 9.45 -8.78 -35.57
CA ALA A 221 9.07 -7.85 -34.51
C ALA A 221 7.60 -7.44 -34.68
N VAL A 222 7.02 -6.86 -33.63
CA VAL A 222 5.67 -6.30 -33.67
C VAL A 222 5.73 -4.80 -33.38
N ARG A 223 5.16 -3.99 -34.28
CA ARG A 223 4.91 -2.57 -34.04
C ARG A 223 3.52 -2.42 -33.45
N ILE A 224 3.43 -1.99 -32.21
CA ILE A 224 2.14 -1.75 -31.54
C ILE A 224 1.39 -0.63 -32.27
N THR A 225 0.18 -0.92 -32.72
CA THR A 225 -0.71 0.06 -33.39
C THR A 225 -1.80 0.56 -32.46
N ARG A 226 -2.26 -0.29 -31.53
CA ARG A 226 -3.29 0.07 -30.54
C ARG A 226 -3.09 -0.71 -29.26
N VAL A 227 -3.14 -0.02 -28.12
CA VAL A 227 -3.24 -0.64 -26.79
C VAL A 227 -4.70 -0.66 -26.35
N LEU A 228 -5.11 -1.72 -25.66
CA LEU A 228 -6.45 -1.88 -25.11
C LEU A 228 -6.41 -1.63 -23.61
N ASP A 229 -7.34 -0.81 -23.09
CA ASP A 229 -7.39 -0.48 -21.67
C ASP A 229 -7.81 -1.70 -20.83
N GLY A 230 -6.86 -2.22 -20.05
CA GLY A 230 -7.04 -3.40 -19.21
C GLY A 230 -7.56 -3.07 -17.82
N ALA A 231 -8.82 -2.67 -17.68
CA ALA A 231 -9.47 -2.51 -16.37
C ALA A 231 -10.77 -3.33 -16.31
N GLU A 232 -10.64 -4.58 -15.84
CA GLU A 232 -11.65 -5.40 -15.15
C GLU A 232 -11.15 -6.84 -15.19
N GLY A 233 -10.19 -7.15 -14.32
CA GLY A 233 -9.99 -8.53 -13.89
C GLY A 233 -10.99 -8.79 -12.77
N THR A 234 -12.09 -9.48 -13.09
CA THR A 234 -12.88 -10.17 -12.05
C THR A 234 -11.97 -11.25 -11.47
N LEU A 235 -11.58 -11.06 -10.21
CA LEU A 235 -10.83 -12.03 -9.40
C LEU A 235 -11.70 -13.25 -9.09
#